data_AF-A0A9Q3ZWA1-F1
#
_entry.id   AF-A0A9Q3ZWA1-F1
#
_cell.length_a   1.000
_cell.length_b   1.000
_cell.length_c   1.000
_cell.angle_alpha   90.00
_cell.angle_beta   90.00
_cell.angle_gamma   90.00
#
_symmetry.space_group_name_H-M   'P 1'
#
loop_
_entity.id
_entity.type
_entity.pdbx_description
1 polymer ?
#
loop_
_entity_poly.entity_id
_entity_poly.type
_entity_poly.pdbx_seq_one_letter_code
_entity_poly.pdbx_strand_id
1 'polypeptide(L)'
;MNTFLAFYQNLGLTLTLLVIGTFLLAGTVKGVIGLGLPTVAMGMLGLAMLPTQAAALLIIPSTVTNLCQLAFGGHLSALLKRLWPMLLLIFLGTGLGTVWLGMDGGHWVVRALGGALLVYALSGLFLPTFKVKPQTERWLGPLCGLITGVITSATGVFVIPAVPYLQALGLNRDPLVQALGLSFTVSTLALAAGLAWRGTLGGGEVSASLLALVPALLGMWLGQVLRRRISAVLFKRVFFVGMALLGGHLLISG
;
A
#
# COMPACT_ATOMS: atom_id res chain seq x y z
N MET A 1 23.96 -10.27 -18.22
CA MET A 1 23.94 -8.84 -17.80
C MET A 1 22.85 -8.02 -18.52
N ASN A 2 21.75 -8.66 -18.96
CA ASN A 2 20.66 -8.01 -19.73
C ASN A 2 19.34 -7.87 -18.94
N THR A 3 19.30 -8.28 -17.68
CA THR A 3 18.07 -8.37 -16.87
C THR A 3 17.56 -7.04 -16.32
N PHE A 4 18.38 -5.97 -16.34
CA PHE A 4 18.01 -4.72 -15.67
C PHE A 4 16.98 -3.88 -16.44
N LEU A 5 17.10 -3.84 -17.76
CA LEU A 5 16.18 -3.10 -18.64
C LEU A 5 15.21 -4.01 -19.41
N ALA A 6 15.46 -5.33 -19.47
CA ALA A 6 14.67 -6.26 -20.27
C ALA A 6 13.18 -6.24 -19.90
N PHE A 7 12.82 -6.09 -18.62
CA PHE A 7 11.42 -6.01 -18.21
C PHE A 7 10.71 -4.78 -18.81
N TYR A 8 11.30 -3.58 -18.71
CA TYR A 8 10.73 -2.36 -19.28
C TYR A 8 10.80 -2.32 -20.81
N GLN A 9 11.85 -2.91 -21.41
CA GLN A 9 11.95 -3.05 -22.87
C GLN A 9 10.82 -3.94 -23.43
N ASN A 10 10.43 -4.99 -22.70
CA ASN A 10 9.33 -5.88 -23.09
C ASN A 10 7.93 -5.26 -22.84
N LEU A 11 7.79 -4.35 -21.89
CA LEU A 11 6.52 -3.69 -21.56
C LEU A 11 6.09 -2.63 -22.58
N GLY A 12 7.03 -2.11 -23.37
CA GLY A 12 6.80 -0.98 -24.28
C GLY A 12 6.89 0.39 -23.58
N LEU A 13 7.10 1.43 -24.39
CA LEU A 13 7.37 2.80 -23.93
C LEU A 13 6.19 3.38 -23.13
N THR A 14 4.96 3.18 -23.59
CA THR A 14 3.75 3.69 -22.94
C THR A 14 3.59 3.15 -21.53
N LEU A 15 3.78 1.85 -21.32
CA LEU A 15 3.60 1.21 -20.03
C LEU A 15 4.74 1.57 -19.07
N THR A 16 5.96 1.74 -19.60
CA THR A 16 7.09 2.29 -18.83
C THR A 16 6.80 3.70 -18.30
N LEU A 17 6.28 4.59 -19.16
CA LEU A 17 5.88 5.94 -18.75
C LEU A 17 4.74 5.91 -17.72
N LEU A 18 3.78 5.01 -17.88
CA LEU A 18 2.71 4.80 -16.91
C LEU A 18 3.26 4.38 -15.55
N VAL A 19 4.21 3.45 -15.49
CA VAL A 19 4.85 3.02 -14.25
C VAL A 19 5.58 4.17 -13.58
N ILE A 20 6.42 4.90 -14.32
CA ILE A 20 7.15 6.06 -13.80
C ILE A 20 6.19 7.12 -13.27
N GLY A 21 5.18 7.50 -14.05
CA GLY A 21 4.17 8.49 -13.66
C GLY A 21 3.37 8.03 -12.44
N THR A 22 3.03 6.74 -12.38
CA THR A 22 2.30 6.16 -11.25
C THR A 22 3.12 6.21 -9.97
N PHE A 23 4.39 5.78 -9.99
CA PHE A 23 5.23 5.82 -8.80
C PHE A 23 5.58 7.26 -8.38
N LEU A 24 5.74 8.17 -9.33
CA LEU A 24 5.90 9.60 -9.04
C LEU A 24 4.67 10.14 -8.30
N LEU A 25 3.47 9.92 -8.85
CA LEU A 25 2.20 10.34 -8.24
C LEU A 25 1.98 9.68 -6.87
N ALA A 26 2.16 8.36 -6.78
CA ALA A 26 2.01 7.58 -5.56
C ALA A 26 3.00 8.04 -4.48
N GLY A 27 4.24 8.33 -4.88
CA GLY A 27 5.25 8.97 -4.05
C GLY A 27 4.78 10.33 -3.55
N THR A 28 4.29 11.21 -4.43
CA THR A 28 3.78 12.55 -4.06
C THR A 28 2.64 12.46 -3.07
N VAL A 29 1.66 11.59 -3.29
CA VAL A 29 0.56 11.35 -2.34
C VAL A 29 1.11 10.90 -0.98
N LYS A 30 2.06 9.97 -0.96
CA LYS A 30 2.73 9.51 0.27
C LYS A 30 3.51 10.63 0.96
N GLY A 31 4.20 11.50 0.22
CA GLY A 31 4.92 12.64 0.77
C GLY A 31 4.00 13.66 1.44
N VAL A 32 2.81 13.87 0.88
CA VAL A 32 1.81 14.80 1.43
C VAL A 32 1.08 14.20 2.65
N ILE A 33 0.54 12.98 2.52
CA ILE A 33 -0.38 12.40 3.52
C ILE A 33 0.36 11.49 4.52
N GLY A 34 1.50 10.93 4.13
CA GLY A 34 2.24 9.91 4.89
C GLY A 34 1.87 8.47 4.52
N LEU A 35 0.81 8.27 3.72
CA LEU A 35 0.29 6.97 3.29
C LEU A 35 -0.13 7.00 1.82
N GLY A 36 -0.50 5.84 1.26
CA GLY A 36 -1.20 5.77 -0.02
C GLY A 36 -0.37 5.33 -1.22
N LEU A 37 0.96 5.20 -1.11
CA LEU A 37 1.79 4.73 -2.22
C LEU A 37 1.34 3.36 -2.76
N PRO A 38 1.20 2.31 -1.93
CA PRO A 38 0.63 1.03 -2.36
C PRO A 38 -0.73 1.17 -3.02
N THR A 39 -1.60 1.98 -2.43
CA THR A 39 -2.99 2.15 -2.83
C THR A 39 -3.11 2.77 -4.23
N VAL A 40 -2.37 3.85 -4.47
CA VAL A 40 -2.31 4.53 -5.76
C VAL A 40 -1.63 3.66 -6.80
N ALA A 41 -0.50 3.03 -6.44
CA ALA A 41 0.24 2.17 -7.35
C ALA A 41 -0.60 0.97 -7.81
N MET A 42 -1.18 0.21 -6.88
CA MET A 42 -2.02 -0.95 -7.22
C MET A 42 -3.25 -0.55 -8.02
N GLY A 43 -3.92 0.56 -7.64
CA GLY A 43 -5.10 1.02 -8.37
C GLY A 43 -4.80 1.46 -9.81
N MET A 44 -3.73 2.23 -10.02
CA MET A 44 -3.37 2.74 -11.34
C MET A 44 -2.75 1.66 -12.23
N LEU A 45 -1.81 0.87 -11.70
CA LEU A 45 -1.15 -0.18 -12.47
C LEU A 45 -2.13 -1.33 -12.77
N GLY A 46 -3.06 -1.63 -11.86
CA GLY A 46 -4.09 -2.65 -12.07
C GLY A 46 -5.02 -2.38 -13.27
N LEU A 47 -5.02 -1.17 -13.83
CA LEU A 47 -5.74 -0.85 -15.08
C LEU A 47 -5.01 -1.34 -16.33
N ALA A 48 -3.70 -1.53 -16.25
CA ALA A 48 -2.84 -1.75 -17.42
C ALA A 48 -2.03 -3.04 -17.36
N MET A 49 -1.91 -3.67 -16.18
CA MET A 49 -1.15 -4.90 -15.99
C MET A 49 -1.75 -5.80 -14.93
N LEU A 50 -1.25 -7.03 -14.85
CA LEU A 50 -1.72 -8.00 -13.87
C LEU A 50 -1.43 -7.52 -12.43
N PRO A 51 -2.33 -7.80 -11.47
CA PRO A 51 -2.13 -7.42 -10.07
C PRO A 51 -0.82 -7.94 -9.47
N THR A 52 -0.37 -9.14 -9.87
CA THR A 52 0.93 -9.71 -9.44
C THR A 52 2.12 -8.89 -9.92
N GLN A 53 2.08 -8.39 -11.16
CA GLN A 53 3.12 -7.54 -11.73
C GLN A 53 3.17 -6.18 -11.04
N ALA A 54 1.99 -5.56 -10.84
CA ALA A 54 1.87 -4.31 -10.08
C ALA A 54 2.42 -4.46 -8.66
N ALA A 55 2.07 -5.56 -7.99
CA ALA A 55 2.56 -5.88 -6.65
C ALA A 55 4.08 -6.08 -6.62
N ALA A 56 4.65 -6.76 -7.63
CA ALA A 56 6.09 -6.97 -7.71
C ALA A 56 6.87 -5.65 -7.88
N LEU A 57 6.39 -4.75 -8.76
CA LEU A 57 6.96 -3.40 -8.94
C LEU A 57 6.87 -2.54 -7.67
N LEU A 58 5.88 -2.81 -6.81
CA LEU A 58 5.65 -2.05 -5.58
C LEU A 58 6.60 -2.41 -4.43
N ILE A 59 7.14 -3.64 -4.40
CA ILE A 59 7.86 -4.17 -3.22
C ILE A 59 9.02 -3.27 -2.77
N ILE A 60 9.98 -2.97 -3.64
CA ILE A 60 11.16 -2.19 -3.27
C ILE A 60 10.79 -0.75 -2.94
N PRO A 61 10.03 -0.02 -3.78
CA PRO A 61 9.61 1.36 -3.48
C PRO A 61 8.85 1.47 -2.17
N SER A 62 7.89 0.57 -1.92
CA SER A 62 7.09 0.56 -0.68
C SER A 62 7.98 0.26 0.52
N THR A 63 8.81 -0.77 0.46
CA THR A 63 9.70 -1.17 1.56
C THR A 63 10.65 -0.04 1.93
N VAL A 64 11.40 0.49 0.97
CA VAL A 64 12.40 1.55 1.24
C VAL A 64 11.72 2.80 1.78
N THR A 65 10.66 3.28 1.15
CA THR A 65 9.98 4.51 1.59
C THR A 65 9.33 4.37 2.97
N ASN A 66 8.83 3.18 3.33
CA ASN A 66 8.31 2.91 4.67
C ASN A 66 9.43 2.78 5.70
N LEU A 67 10.56 2.13 5.37
CA LEU A 67 11.72 2.04 6.26
C LEU A 67 12.29 3.43 6.57
N CYS A 68 12.32 4.34 5.59
CA CYS A 68 12.65 5.74 5.85
C CYS A 68 11.69 6.37 6.88
N GLN A 69 10.37 6.17 6.76
CA GLN A 69 9.42 6.67 7.77
C GLN A 69 9.66 6.05 9.16
N LEU A 70 10.11 4.80 9.24
CA LEU A 70 10.43 4.14 10.50
C LEU A 70 11.67 4.73 11.17
N ALA A 71 12.72 5.01 10.40
CA ALA A 71 14.00 5.52 10.91
C ALA A 71 13.86 6.89 11.59
N PHE A 72 13.00 7.77 11.08
CA PHE A 72 12.87 9.16 11.56
C PHE A 72 11.77 9.38 12.62
N GLY A 73 11.09 8.33 13.09
CA GLY A 73 9.90 8.48 13.94
C GLY A 73 10.11 8.44 15.46
N GLY A 74 11.26 7.96 15.98
CA GLY A 74 11.61 7.98 17.41
C GLY A 74 10.81 7.05 18.35
N HIS A 75 9.65 6.52 17.95
CA HIS A 75 8.76 5.72 18.81
C HIS A 75 8.70 4.23 18.44
N LEU A 76 9.67 3.75 17.64
CA LEU A 76 9.63 2.42 17.01
C LEU A 76 9.47 1.29 18.03
N SER A 77 10.26 1.30 19.11
CA SER A 77 10.24 0.23 20.12
C SER A 77 8.89 0.14 20.84
N ALA A 78 8.30 1.29 21.19
CA ALA A 78 6.98 1.34 21.82
C ALA A 78 5.88 0.86 20.87
N LEU A 79 5.93 1.28 19.60
CA LEU A 79 4.97 0.86 18.58
C LEU A 79 5.08 -0.63 18.27
N LEU A 80 6.29 -1.18 18.19
CA LEU A 80 6.50 -2.62 17.98
C LEU A 80 5.86 -3.43 19.11
N LYS A 81 6.12 -3.06 20.38
CA LYS A 81 5.53 -3.73 21.56
C LYS A 81 4.01 -3.61 21.62
N ARG A 82 3.44 -2.51 21.13
CA ARG A 82 1.99 -2.29 21.14
C ARG A 82 1.29 -3.00 19.97
N LEU A 83 1.91 -2.98 18.79
CA LEU A 83 1.29 -3.43 17.53
C LEU A 83 1.71 -4.84 17.11
N TRP A 84 2.65 -5.50 17.80
CA TRP A 84 3.11 -6.85 17.41
C TRP A 84 1.99 -7.86 17.12
N PRO A 85 0.84 -7.90 17.85
CA PRO A 85 -0.20 -8.86 17.54
C PRO A 85 -0.85 -8.55 16.18
N MET A 86 -1.10 -7.28 15.88
CA MET A 86 -1.61 -6.86 14.57
C MET A 86 -0.61 -7.22 13.47
N LEU A 87 0.67 -6.90 13.65
CA LEU A 87 1.71 -7.16 12.65
C LEU A 87 1.88 -8.65 12.36
N LEU A 88 1.87 -9.48 13.39
CA LEU A 88 1.96 -10.93 13.25
C LEU A 88 0.75 -11.49 12.49
N LEU A 89 -0.45 -11.04 12.82
CA LEU A 89 -1.66 -11.48 12.12
C LEU A 89 -1.76 -10.91 10.70
N ILE A 90 -1.16 -9.75 10.38
CA ILE A 90 -0.98 -9.30 8.98
C ILE A 90 -0.15 -10.31 8.22
N PHE A 91 1.00 -10.69 8.77
CA PHE A 91 1.91 -11.63 8.11
C PHE A 91 1.24 -12.99 7.91
N LEU A 92 0.62 -13.55 8.96
CA LEU A 92 -0.12 -14.82 8.87
C LEU A 92 -1.31 -14.73 7.94
N GLY A 93 -2.12 -13.67 8.01
CA GLY A 93 -3.27 -13.47 7.13
C GLY A 93 -2.88 -13.35 5.67
N THR A 94 -1.75 -12.69 5.39
CA THR A 94 -1.19 -12.60 4.02
C THR A 94 -0.71 -13.97 3.56
N GLY A 95 -0.02 -14.74 4.41
CA GLY A 95 0.40 -16.10 4.10
C GLY A 95 -0.79 -17.03 3.81
N LEU A 96 -1.79 -17.05 4.70
CA LEU A 96 -3.01 -17.83 4.54
C LEU A 96 -3.76 -17.47 3.26
N GLY A 97 -3.97 -16.16 3.02
CA GLY A 97 -4.65 -15.72 1.81
C GLY A 97 -3.82 -15.96 0.54
N THR A 98 -2.48 -15.98 0.62
CA THR A 98 -1.63 -16.40 -0.50
C THR A 98 -1.82 -17.87 -0.82
N VAL A 99 -2.05 -18.74 0.17
CA VAL A 99 -2.33 -20.17 -0.07
C VAL A 99 -3.75 -20.37 -0.61
N TRP A 100 -4.75 -19.68 -0.05
CA TRP A 100 -6.17 -19.95 -0.31
C TRP A 100 -6.77 -19.17 -1.48
N LEU A 101 -6.37 -17.91 -1.65
CA LEU A 101 -6.93 -16.99 -2.65
C LEU A 101 -5.96 -16.75 -3.79
N GLY A 102 -4.71 -16.41 -3.45
CA GLY A 102 -3.74 -15.97 -4.44
C GLY A 102 -4.15 -14.70 -5.18
N MET A 103 -3.25 -14.26 -6.08
CA MET A 103 -3.55 -13.22 -7.06
C MET A 103 -3.57 -13.86 -8.45
N ASP A 104 -4.51 -14.76 -8.70
CA ASP A 104 -4.52 -15.61 -9.90
C ASP A 104 -4.95 -14.86 -11.18
N GLY A 105 -4.82 -13.53 -11.21
CA GLY A 105 -5.07 -12.68 -12.38
C GLY A 105 -6.53 -12.63 -12.88
N GLY A 106 -7.44 -13.37 -12.26
CA GLY A 106 -8.84 -13.39 -12.66
C GLY A 106 -9.54 -12.04 -12.47
N HIS A 107 -10.57 -11.80 -13.28
CA HIS A 107 -11.49 -10.65 -13.22
C HIS A 107 -11.94 -10.29 -11.79
N TRP A 108 -12.15 -11.32 -10.94
CA TRP A 108 -12.55 -11.12 -9.55
C TRP A 108 -11.52 -10.33 -8.73
N VAL A 109 -10.21 -10.50 -8.97
CA VAL A 109 -9.14 -9.83 -8.22
C VAL A 109 -9.16 -8.33 -8.47
N VAL A 110 -9.36 -7.94 -9.73
CA VAL A 110 -9.45 -6.54 -10.15
C VAL A 110 -10.70 -5.89 -9.54
N ARG A 111 -11.84 -6.60 -9.54
CA ARG A 111 -13.06 -6.15 -8.85
C ARG A 111 -12.87 -6.03 -7.34
N ALA A 112 -12.21 -7.00 -6.70
CA ALA A 112 -11.93 -6.99 -5.27
C ALA A 112 -11.01 -5.83 -4.88
N LEU A 113 -9.98 -5.56 -5.69
CA LEU A 113 -9.14 -4.36 -5.58
C LEU A 113 -10.01 -3.10 -5.68
N GLY A 114 -10.83 -2.99 -6.72
CA GLY A 114 -11.74 -1.85 -6.90
C GLY A 114 -12.67 -1.62 -5.71
N GLY A 115 -13.29 -2.70 -5.20
CA GLY A 115 -14.13 -2.69 -4.01
C GLY A 115 -13.36 -2.26 -2.76
N ALA A 116 -12.16 -2.78 -2.53
CA ALA A 116 -11.32 -2.39 -1.39
C ALA A 116 -10.94 -0.89 -1.44
N LEU A 117 -10.59 -0.37 -2.62
CA LEU A 117 -10.30 1.05 -2.83
C LEU A 117 -11.53 1.92 -2.60
N LEU A 118 -12.71 1.49 -3.08
CA LEU A 118 -13.96 2.20 -2.91
C LEU A 118 -14.37 2.25 -1.43
N VAL A 119 -14.31 1.11 -0.73
CA VAL A 119 -14.57 1.05 0.72
C VAL A 119 -13.61 1.96 1.48
N TYR A 120 -12.32 1.94 1.13
CA TYR A 120 -11.36 2.85 1.74
C TYR A 120 -11.71 4.32 1.48
N ALA A 121 -12.02 4.67 0.24
CA ALA A 121 -12.36 6.03 -0.14
C ALA A 121 -13.61 6.56 0.58
N LEU A 122 -14.68 5.76 0.61
CA LEU A 122 -15.91 6.10 1.30
C LEU A 122 -15.67 6.22 2.81
N SER A 123 -14.86 5.34 3.40
CA SER A 123 -14.49 5.46 4.80
C SER A 123 -13.70 6.74 5.10
N GLY A 124 -12.78 7.14 4.22
CA GLY A 124 -12.01 8.37 4.39
C GLY A 124 -12.82 9.67 4.20
N LEU A 125 -13.90 9.61 3.41
CA LEU A 125 -14.77 10.76 3.13
C LEU A 125 -15.88 10.95 4.16
N PHE A 126 -16.51 9.87 4.60
CA PHE A 126 -17.77 9.93 5.34
C PHE A 126 -17.67 9.46 6.80
N LEU A 127 -16.74 8.55 7.13
CA LEU A 127 -16.68 8.01 8.49
C LEU A 127 -15.89 8.94 9.42
N PRO A 128 -16.45 9.32 10.58
CA PRO A 128 -15.71 10.07 11.59
C PRO A 128 -14.59 9.21 12.19
N THR A 129 -13.50 9.83 12.62
CA THR A 129 -12.41 9.13 13.29
C THR A 129 -12.88 8.65 14.68
N PHE A 130 -13.26 7.39 14.78
CA PHE A 130 -13.59 6.76 16.05
C PHE A 130 -12.37 6.67 16.96
N LYS A 131 -12.55 6.66 18.28
CA LYS A 131 -11.47 6.37 19.24
C LYS A 131 -11.64 4.97 19.80
N VAL A 132 -10.63 4.12 19.62
CA VAL A 132 -10.61 2.74 20.15
C VAL A 132 -10.24 2.78 21.63
N LYS A 133 -11.04 2.12 22.48
CA LYS A 133 -10.72 1.97 23.91
C LYS A 133 -9.56 0.96 24.08
N PRO A 134 -8.66 1.15 25.07
CA PRO A 134 -7.52 0.23 25.29
C PRO A 134 -7.89 -1.24 25.49
N GLN A 135 -9.08 -1.50 26.05
CA GLN A 135 -9.60 -2.87 26.26
C GLN A 135 -9.90 -3.57 24.94
N THR A 136 -10.41 -2.83 23.95
CA THR A 136 -10.78 -3.35 22.63
C THR A 136 -9.56 -3.55 21.74
N GLU A 137 -8.48 -2.81 21.98
CA GLU A 137 -7.21 -2.89 21.24
C GLU A 137 -6.65 -4.32 21.18
N ARG A 138 -6.76 -5.08 22.29
CA ARG A 138 -6.21 -6.44 22.42
C ARG A 138 -6.79 -7.44 21.42
N TRP A 139 -8.05 -7.27 21.03
CA TRP A 139 -8.73 -8.17 20.08
C TRP A 139 -8.88 -7.54 18.70
N LEU A 140 -9.17 -6.23 18.66
CA LEU A 140 -9.38 -5.51 17.42
C LEU A 140 -8.07 -5.38 16.61
N GLY A 141 -6.93 -5.20 17.26
CA GLY A 141 -5.63 -5.16 16.59
C GLY A 141 -5.32 -6.42 15.79
N PRO A 142 -5.28 -7.62 16.42
CA PRO A 142 -5.11 -8.89 15.71
C PRO A 142 -6.14 -9.11 14.60
N LEU A 143 -7.42 -8.81 14.86
CA LEU A 143 -8.49 -8.97 13.87
C LEU A 143 -8.28 -8.08 12.65
N CYS A 144 -7.99 -6.79 12.88
CA CYS A 144 -7.67 -5.86 11.81
C CYS A 144 -6.42 -6.30 11.04
N GLY A 145 -5.42 -6.84 11.74
CA GLY A 145 -4.23 -7.38 11.13
C GLY A 145 -4.54 -8.55 10.20
N LEU A 146 -5.29 -9.54 10.68
CA LEU A 146 -5.67 -10.72 9.89
C LEU A 146 -6.44 -10.34 8.63
N ILE A 147 -7.48 -9.51 8.77
CA ILE A 147 -8.29 -9.07 7.64
C ILE A 147 -7.44 -8.27 6.64
N THR A 148 -6.58 -7.38 7.13
CA THR A 148 -5.67 -6.61 6.26
C THR A 148 -4.73 -7.54 5.51
N GLY A 149 -4.20 -8.58 6.15
CA GLY A 149 -3.34 -9.57 5.51
C GLY A 149 -4.06 -10.35 4.40
N VAL A 150 -5.28 -10.83 4.67
CA VAL A 150 -6.10 -11.53 3.66
C VAL A 150 -6.37 -10.61 2.46
N ILE A 151 -6.83 -9.38 2.70
CA ILE A 151 -7.07 -8.39 1.63
C ILE A 151 -5.76 -8.08 0.87
N THR A 152 -4.64 -7.97 1.59
CA THR A 152 -3.31 -7.71 1.01
C THR A 152 -2.93 -8.81 0.04
N SER A 153 -3.08 -10.09 0.41
CA SER A 153 -2.76 -11.21 -0.46
C SER A 153 -3.68 -11.30 -1.68
N ALA A 154 -4.94 -10.90 -1.55
CA ALA A 154 -5.90 -10.95 -2.63
C ALA A 154 -5.74 -9.78 -3.61
N THR A 155 -5.47 -8.57 -3.11
CA THR A 155 -5.61 -7.33 -3.88
C THR A 155 -4.35 -6.46 -3.94
N GLY A 156 -3.36 -6.72 -3.08
CA GLY A 156 -2.19 -5.86 -2.89
C GLY A 156 -2.49 -4.54 -2.14
N VAL A 157 -3.69 -4.36 -1.59
CA VAL A 157 -4.06 -3.17 -0.80
C VAL A 157 -3.80 -3.40 0.68
N PHE A 158 -3.00 -2.54 1.31
CA PHE A 158 -2.58 -2.70 2.72
C PHE A 158 -3.41 -1.86 3.70
N VAL A 159 -4.46 -1.21 3.21
CA VAL A 159 -5.04 -0.05 3.87
C VAL A 159 -6.23 -0.39 4.76
N ILE A 160 -7.09 -1.28 4.32
CA ILE A 160 -8.31 -1.64 5.04
C ILE A 160 -8.15 -3.01 5.68
N PRO A 161 -8.53 -3.20 6.95
CA PRO A 161 -8.95 -2.20 7.95
C PRO A 161 -7.80 -1.55 8.76
N ALA A 162 -6.52 -1.88 8.50
CA ALA A 162 -5.40 -1.42 9.34
C ALA A 162 -5.29 0.11 9.50
N VAL A 163 -5.48 0.89 8.43
CA VAL A 163 -5.33 2.35 8.48
C VAL A 163 -6.41 3.02 9.33
N PRO A 164 -7.72 2.76 9.12
CA PRO A 164 -8.76 3.25 10.02
C PRO A 164 -8.51 2.85 11.48
N TYR A 165 -8.07 1.60 11.73
CA TYR A 165 -7.74 1.14 13.07
C TYR A 165 -6.59 1.95 13.69
N LEU A 166 -5.48 2.13 12.98
CA LEU A 166 -4.33 2.90 13.46
C LEU A 166 -4.67 4.37 13.70
N GLN A 167 -5.51 4.97 12.86
CA GLN A 167 -6.04 6.32 13.06
C GLN A 167 -6.94 6.39 14.30
N ALA A 168 -7.71 5.34 14.55
CA ALA A 168 -8.61 5.25 15.69
C ALA A 168 -7.90 5.02 17.04
N LEU A 169 -6.62 4.63 17.04
CA LEU A 169 -5.80 4.56 18.26
C LEU A 169 -5.52 5.93 18.88
N GLY A 170 -5.85 7.03 18.19
CA GLY A 170 -5.65 8.39 18.69
C GLY A 170 -4.17 8.76 18.86
N LEU A 171 -3.29 8.14 18.07
CA LEU A 171 -1.86 8.45 18.06
C LEU A 171 -1.62 9.88 17.58
N ASN A 172 -0.64 10.55 18.18
CA ASN A 172 -0.12 11.80 17.64
C ASN A 172 0.45 11.59 16.23
N ARG A 173 0.64 12.68 15.50
CA ARG A 173 1.03 12.66 14.08
C ARG A 173 2.28 11.81 13.80
N ASP A 174 3.35 11.97 14.56
CA ASP A 174 4.61 11.27 14.28
C ASP A 174 4.53 9.77 14.62
N PRO A 175 4.04 9.35 15.81
CA PRO A 175 3.77 7.95 16.09
C PRO A 175 2.78 7.30 15.12
N LEU A 176 1.77 8.04 14.63
CA LEU A 176 0.81 7.54 13.65
C LEU A 176 1.49 7.24 12.31
N VAL A 177 2.29 8.17 11.79
CA VAL A 177 3.05 7.96 10.55
C VAL A 177 4.01 6.78 10.70
N GLN A 178 4.70 6.67 11.83
CA GLN A 178 5.58 5.54 12.11
C GLN A 178 4.82 4.21 12.22
N ALA A 179 3.64 4.19 12.84
CA ALA A 179 2.79 3.01 12.93
C ALA A 179 2.28 2.54 11.55
N LEU A 180 1.89 3.50 10.69
CA LEU A 180 1.50 3.23 9.31
C LEU A 180 2.67 2.66 8.51
N GLY A 181 3.86 3.27 8.63
CA GLY A 181 5.08 2.76 8.03
C GLY A 181 5.39 1.33 8.48
N LEU A 182 5.19 1.02 9.77
CA LEU A 182 5.45 -0.31 10.33
C LEU A 182 4.50 -1.35 9.74
N SER A 183 3.19 -1.06 9.75
CA SER A 183 2.16 -1.94 9.20
C SER A 183 2.34 -2.17 7.71
N PHE A 184 2.66 -1.13 6.93
CA PHE A 184 2.89 -1.26 5.49
C PHE A 184 4.19 -1.97 5.16
N THR A 185 5.25 -1.80 5.94
CA THR A 185 6.49 -2.59 5.78
C THR A 185 6.19 -4.07 5.97
N VAL A 186 5.53 -4.45 7.06
CA VAL A 186 5.19 -5.86 7.32
C VAL A 186 4.27 -6.43 6.23
N SER A 187 3.26 -5.66 5.79
CA SER A 187 2.37 -6.07 4.69
C SER A 187 3.12 -6.27 3.37
N THR A 188 4.04 -5.34 3.05
CA THR A 188 4.86 -5.42 1.82
C THR A 188 5.80 -6.62 1.85
N LEU A 189 6.46 -6.87 2.99
CA LEU A 189 7.36 -8.02 3.15
C LEU A 189 6.60 -9.35 3.11
N ALA A 190 5.41 -9.42 3.73
CA ALA A 190 4.56 -10.60 3.68
C ALA A 190 4.09 -10.88 2.25
N LEU A 191 3.69 -9.84 1.50
CA LEU A 191 3.33 -9.97 0.09
C LEU A 191 4.53 -10.40 -0.76
N ALA A 192 5.71 -9.82 -0.54
CA ALA A 192 6.93 -10.19 -1.24
C ALA A 192 7.28 -11.67 -1.02
N ALA A 193 7.17 -12.16 0.21
CA ALA A 193 7.37 -13.56 0.55
C ALA A 193 6.35 -14.47 -0.16
N GLY A 194 5.07 -14.06 -0.20
CA GLY A 194 4.02 -14.78 -0.91
C GLY A 194 4.26 -14.86 -2.42
N LEU A 195 4.67 -13.76 -3.05
CA LEU A 195 4.99 -13.71 -4.48
C LEU A 195 6.25 -14.52 -4.81
N ALA A 196 7.26 -14.48 -3.95
CA ALA A 196 8.47 -15.29 -4.10
C ALA A 196 8.17 -16.79 -3.98
N TRP A 197 7.35 -17.20 -3.01
CA TRP A 197 6.93 -18.59 -2.88
C TRP A 197 6.17 -19.07 -4.11
N ARG A 198 5.28 -18.24 -4.68
CA ARG A 198 4.56 -18.56 -5.91
C ARG A 198 5.42 -18.48 -7.20
N GLY A 199 6.71 -18.16 -7.09
CA GLY A 199 7.62 -18.05 -8.23
C GLY A 199 7.37 -16.83 -9.13
N THR A 200 6.58 -15.86 -8.66
CA THR A 200 6.19 -14.64 -9.40
C THR A 200 7.14 -13.46 -9.17
N LEU A 201 8.05 -13.57 -8.21
CA LEU A 201 9.07 -12.57 -7.92
C LEU A 201 10.44 -13.02 -8.43
N GLY A 202 10.70 -12.80 -9.72
CA GLY A 202 11.97 -13.11 -10.36
C GLY A 202 12.97 -11.94 -10.37
N GLY A 203 14.14 -12.19 -10.97
CA GLY A 203 15.20 -11.18 -11.06
C GLY A 203 14.84 -9.97 -11.93
N GLY A 204 13.94 -10.13 -12.91
CA GLY A 204 13.48 -9.04 -13.78
C GLY A 204 12.47 -8.11 -13.10
N GLU A 205 11.59 -8.67 -12.27
CA GLU A 205 10.63 -7.92 -11.48
C GLU A 205 11.34 -7.13 -10.37
N VAL A 206 12.35 -7.74 -9.74
CA VAL A 206 13.18 -7.10 -8.72
C VAL A 206 13.96 -5.92 -9.32
N SER A 207 14.60 -6.07 -10.49
CA SER A 207 15.30 -4.97 -11.14
C SER A 207 14.32 -3.85 -11.56
N ALA A 208 13.14 -4.21 -12.06
CA ALA A 208 12.14 -3.22 -12.44
C ALA A 208 11.55 -2.46 -11.25
N SER A 209 11.33 -3.15 -10.12
CA SER A 209 10.92 -2.58 -8.83
C SER A 209 12.00 -1.62 -8.30
N LEU A 210 13.28 -1.97 -8.47
CA LEU A 210 14.40 -1.11 -8.09
C LEU A 210 14.45 0.17 -8.94
N LEU A 211 14.19 0.08 -10.24
CA LEU A 211 14.07 1.27 -11.10
C LEU A 211 12.89 2.16 -10.71
N ALA A 212 11.75 1.56 -10.32
CA ALA A 212 10.57 2.29 -9.84
C ALA A 212 10.81 3.02 -8.50
N LEU A 213 11.86 2.67 -7.75
CA LEU A 213 12.22 3.37 -6.50
C LEU A 213 12.58 4.83 -6.76
N VAL A 214 13.26 5.13 -7.85
CA VAL A 214 13.72 6.49 -8.19
C VAL A 214 12.53 7.46 -8.32
N PRO A 215 11.53 7.23 -9.21
CA PRO A 215 10.37 8.11 -9.29
C PRO A 215 9.55 8.11 -8.00
N ALA A 216 9.49 7.00 -7.25
CA ALA A 216 8.80 6.97 -5.96
C ALA A 216 9.43 7.91 -4.92
N LEU A 217 10.75 7.91 -4.80
CA LEU A 217 11.48 8.79 -3.89
C LEU A 217 11.40 10.26 -4.32
N LEU A 218 11.57 10.53 -5.61
CA LEU A 218 11.37 11.88 -6.17
C LEU A 218 9.96 12.39 -5.91
N GLY A 219 8.96 11.54 -6.14
CA GLY A 219 7.56 11.82 -5.85
C GLY A 219 7.37 12.15 -4.37
N MET A 220 7.90 11.32 -3.47
CA MET A 220 7.80 11.53 -2.02
C MET A 220 8.43 12.85 -1.57
N TRP A 221 9.60 13.20 -2.11
CA TRP A 221 10.22 14.49 -1.86
C TRP A 221 9.35 15.66 -2.36
N LEU A 222 8.84 15.58 -3.61
CA LEU A 222 7.90 16.58 -4.16
C LEU A 222 6.66 16.74 -3.28
N GLY A 223 6.11 15.62 -2.80
CA GLY A 223 4.95 15.62 -1.92
C GLY A 223 5.23 16.31 -0.58
N GLN A 224 6.41 16.10 0.01
CA GLN A 224 6.81 16.78 1.24
C GLN A 224 6.95 18.30 1.05
N VAL A 225 7.48 18.73 -0.09
CA VAL A 225 7.57 20.15 -0.46
C VAL A 225 6.16 20.73 -0.65
N LEU A 226 5.33 20.05 -1.44
CA LEU A 226 3.96 20.47 -1.75
C LEU A 226 3.10 20.59 -0.49
N ARG A 227 3.26 19.67 0.46
CA ARG A 227 2.55 19.66 1.75
C ARG A 227 2.68 20.97 2.52
N ARG A 228 3.77 21.72 2.35
CA ARG A 228 4.00 23.03 3.00
C ARG A 228 3.21 24.17 2.34
N ARG A 229 2.68 23.95 1.13
CA ARG A 229 2.01 24.95 0.29
C ARG A 229 0.51 24.72 0.15
N ILE A 230 -0.01 23.54 0.50
CA ILE A 230 -1.41 23.18 0.30
C ILE A 230 -2.13 22.78 1.59
N SER A 231 -3.45 22.96 1.62
CA SER A 231 -4.29 22.46 2.71
C SER A 231 -4.31 20.93 2.73
N ALA A 232 -3.87 20.35 3.84
CA ALA A 232 -3.89 18.90 4.05
C ALA A 232 -5.31 18.32 3.98
N VAL A 233 -6.34 19.10 4.35
CA VAL A 233 -7.74 18.67 4.30
C VAL A 233 -8.21 18.57 2.85
N LEU A 234 -7.93 19.59 2.03
CA LEU A 234 -8.29 19.58 0.62
C LEU A 234 -7.60 18.44 -0.12
N PHE A 235 -6.29 18.26 0.11
CA PHE A 235 -5.54 17.18 -0.54
C PHE A 235 -6.10 15.80 -0.17
N LYS A 236 -6.42 15.56 1.11
CA LYS A 236 -7.06 14.31 1.54
C LYS A 236 -8.40 14.09 0.85
N ARG A 237 -9.25 15.12 0.73
CA ARG A 237 -10.54 15.01 0.05
C ARG A 237 -10.36 14.65 -1.43
N VAL A 238 -9.48 15.35 -2.14
CA VAL A 238 -9.17 15.07 -3.55
C VAL A 238 -8.62 13.65 -3.72
N PHE A 239 -7.70 13.24 -2.84
CA PHE A 239 -7.16 11.88 -2.82
C PHE A 239 -8.28 10.84 -2.69
N PHE A 240 -9.17 10.96 -1.70
CA PHE A 240 -10.23 9.99 -1.51
C PHE A 240 -11.26 10.01 -2.65
N VAL A 241 -11.60 11.17 -3.21
CA VAL A 241 -12.47 11.24 -4.40
C VAL A 241 -11.82 10.52 -5.58
N GLY A 242 -10.52 10.74 -5.83
CA GLY A 242 -9.78 10.02 -6.86
C GLY A 242 -9.78 8.50 -6.63
N MET A 243 -9.57 8.07 -5.38
CA MET A 243 -9.64 6.65 -5.02
C MET A 243 -11.03 6.05 -5.18
N ALA A 244 -12.10 6.81 -4.93
CA ALA A 244 -13.48 6.37 -5.15
C ALA A 244 -13.77 6.17 -6.64
N LEU A 245 -13.36 7.13 -7.49
CA LEU A 245 -13.52 7.02 -8.93
C LEU A 245 -12.73 5.84 -9.50
N LEU A 246 -11.46 5.70 -9.10
CA LEU A 246 -10.60 4.60 -9.52
C LEU A 246 -11.14 3.25 -9.05
N GLY A 247 -11.55 3.15 -7.79
CA GLY A 247 -12.13 1.95 -7.22
C GLY A 247 -13.45 1.56 -7.87
N GLY A 248 -14.33 2.53 -8.10
CA GLY A 248 -15.59 2.33 -8.82
C GLY A 248 -15.38 1.87 -10.26
N HIS A 249 -14.41 2.46 -10.97
CA HIS A 249 -14.07 2.02 -12.32
C HIS A 249 -13.59 0.57 -12.33
N LEU A 250 -12.59 0.22 -11.51
CA LEU A 250 -12.07 -1.16 -11.39
C LEU A 250 -13.14 -2.18 -10.98
N LEU A 251 -14.11 -1.78 -10.16
CA LEU A 251 -15.22 -2.63 -9.74
C LEU A 251 -16.18 -2.96 -10.89
N ILE A 252 -16.39 -2.03 -11.81
CA ILE A 252 -17.28 -2.17 -12.97
C ILE A 252 -16.56 -2.82 -14.15
N SER A 253 -15.30 -2.42 -14.40
CA SER A 253 -14.52 -2.84 -15.57
C SER A 253 -13.73 -4.13 -15.36
N GLY A 254 -13.48 -4.50 -14.10
CA GLY A 254 -12.81 -5.75 -13.74
C GLY A 254 -13.59 -6.95 -14.20
#